data_AF-A0A962HQC0-F1
#
_entry.id   AF-A0A962HQC0-F1
#
_cell.length_a   1.000
_cell.length_b   1.000
_cell.length_c   1.000
_cell.angle_alpha   90.00
_cell.angle_beta   90.00
_cell.angle_gamma   90.00
#
_symmetry.space_group_name_H-M   'P 1'
#
loop_
_entity.id
_entity.type
_entity.pdbx_description
1 polymer ?
#
loop_
_entity_poly.entity_id
_entity_poly.type
_entity_poly.pdbx_seq_one_letter_code
_entity_poly.pdbx_strand_id
1 'polypeptide(L)' 'TSVPGIFAVGDINTYPGKKKLILSGFHEAALAAFGVQAHLNPGKKQFLQYTTTSPVMQKRLGVG' A
#
# COMPACT_ATOMS: atom_id res chain seq x y z
N THR A 1 10.57 6.16 -4.67
CA THR A 1 11.64 7.17 -4.68
C THR A 1 12.39 7.06 -6.01
N SER A 2 13.52 7.74 -6.20
CA SER A 2 14.38 7.49 -7.37
C SER A 2 15.08 6.13 -7.32
N VAL A 3 15.20 5.52 -6.13
CA VAL A 3 15.82 4.21 -5.95
C VAL A 3 14.72 3.12 -6.04
N PRO A 4 14.84 2.14 -6.97
CA PRO A 4 13.91 1.01 -7.04
C PRO A 4 13.83 0.25 -5.72
N GLY A 5 12.63 -0.16 -5.33
CA GLY A 5 12.38 -0.88 -4.06
C GLY A 5 12.32 0.01 -2.82
N ILE A 6 12.73 1.28 -2.89
CA ILE A 6 12.60 2.24 -1.77
C ILE A 6 11.36 3.12 -1.97
N PHE A 7 10.42 3.00 -1.03
CA PHE A 7 9.18 3.76 -0.97
C PHE A 7 9.20 4.76 0.18
N ALA A 8 8.59 5.92 -0.01
CA ALA A 8 8.49 6.98 1.00
C ALA A 8 7.03 7.45 1.06
N VAL A 9 6.45 7.49 2.25
CA VAL A 9 5.03 7.83 2.50
C VAL A 9 4.91 8.77 3.69
N GLY A 10 3.86 9.57 3.73
CA GLY A 10 3.63 10.54 4.81
C GLY A 10 4.50 11.79 4.66
N ASP A 11 4.76 12.49 5.75
CA ASP A 11 5.32 13.85 5.72
C ASP A 11 6.78 13.93 5.22
N ILE A 12 7.47 12.79 5.09
CA ILE A 12 8.84 12.70 4.57
C ILE A 12 8.93 12.84 3.04
N ASN A 13 7.84 12.59 2.30
CA ASN A 13 7.86 12.61 0.83
C ASN A 13 7.32 13.93 0.26
N THR A 14 7.55 14.16 -1.04
CA THR A 14 7.03 15.31 -1.76
C THR A 14 6.68 14.94 -3.21
N TYR A 15 5.65 15.58 -3.74
CA TYR A 15 5.19 15.50 -5.13
C TYR A 15 4.23 16.67 -5.40
N PRO A 16 3.98 17.05 -6.67
CA PRO A 16 3.06 18.15 -6.99
C PRO A 16 1.68 17.94 -6.34
N GLY A 17 1.27 18.90 -5.51
CA GLY A 17 -0.02 18.84 -4.81
C GLY A 17 -0.02 18.08 -3.46
N LYS A 18 1.14 17.59 -2.98
CA LYS A 18 1.25 16.94 -1.66
C LYS A 18 0.66 17.81 -0.54
N LYS A 19 -0.19 17.20 0.30
CA LYS A 19 -0.70 17.77 1.55
C LYS A 19 -0.15 16.97 2.73
N LYS A 20 0.32 17.65 3.77
CA LYS A 20 0.78 17.03 5.03
C LYS A 20 -0.40 16.70 5.93
N LEU A 21 -1.15 15.67 5.52
CA LEU A 21 -2.31 15.18 6.24
C LEU A 21 -2.09 13.71 6.56
N ILE A 22 -2.53 13.30 7.75
CA ILE A 22 -2.55 11.89 8.16
C ILE A 22 -3.28 11.04 7.12
N LEU A 23 -4.41 11.54 6.60
CA LEU A 23 -5.18 10.90 5.52
C LEU A 23 -4.35 10.64 4.26
N SER A 24 -3.54 11.60 3.83
CA SER A 24 -2.66 11.44 2.66
C SER A 24 -1.62 10.34 2.91
N GLY A 25 -1.07 10.28 4.13
CA GLY A 25 -0.18 9.20 4.56
C GLY A 25 -0.82 7.81 4.42
N PHE A 26 -2.08 7.63 4.84
CA PHE A 26 -2.78 6.36 4.69
C PHE A 26 -3.00 5.97 3.21
N HIS A 27 -3.40 6.94 2.37
CA HIS A 27 -3.55 6.71 0.94
C HIS A 27 -2.23 6.27 0.29
N GLU A 28 -1.14 6.96 0.61
CA GLU A 28 0.19 6.65 0.09
C GLU A 28 0.71 5.30 0.58
N ALA A 29 0.49 4.96 1.85
CA ALA A 29 0.86 3.68 2.42
C ALA A 29 0.15 2.51 1.73
N ALA A 30 -1.14 2.68 1.41
CA ALA A 30 -1.89 1.68 0.65
C ALA A 30 -1.23 1.44 -0.72
N LEU A 31 -0.94 2.50 -1.48
CA LEU A 31 -0.29 2.40 -2.79
C LEU A 31 1.14 1.83 -2.70
N ALA A 32 1.92 2.23 -1.70
CA ALA A 32 3.26 1.72 -1.47
C ALA A 32 3.24 0.21 -1.22
N ALA A 33 2.26 -0.32 -0.49
CA ALA A 33 2.11 -1.77 -0.27
C ALA A 33 1.89 -2.54 -1.58
N PHE A 34 1.11 -2.00 -2.54
CA PHE A 34 0.99 -2.57 -3.89
C PHE A 34 2.33 -2.56 -4.63
N GLY A 35 3.06 -1.44 -4.59
CA GLY A 35 4.38 -1.33 -5.20
C GLY A 35 5.41 -2.32 -4.62
N VAL A 36 5.42 -2.47 -3.30
CA VAL A 36 6.28 -3.44 -2.58
C VAL A 36 5.93 -4.87 -2.99
N GLN A 37 4.64 -5.24 -3.03
CA GLN A 37 4.22 -6.58 -3.41
C GLN A 37 4.63 -6.94 -4.85
N ALA A 38 4.52 -6.00 -5.78
CA ALA A 38 4.99 -6.16 -7.16
C ALA A 38 6.52 -6.30 -7.23
N HIS A 39 7.26 -5.59 -6.37
CA HIS A 39 8.72 -5.72 -6.28
C HIS A 39 9.15 -7.07 -5.69
N LEU A 40 8.46 -7.56 -4.65
CA LEU A 40 8.77 -8.82 -3.99
C LEU A 40 8.38 -10.06 -4.82
N ASN A 41 7.30 -9.98 -5.62
CA ASN A 41 6.77 -11.11 -6.38
C ASN A 41 6.34 -10.69 -7.80
N PRO A 42 7.29 -10.37 -8.70
CA PRO A 42 7.00 -9.78 -10.01
C PRO A 42 6.15 -10.65 -10.95
N GLY A 43 6.18 -11.98 -10.79
CA GLY A 43 5.39 -12.92 -11.59
C GLY A 43 3.98 -13.19 -11.04
N LYS A 44 3.62 -12.65 -9.87
CA LYS A 44 2.36 -12.98 -9.20
C LYS A 44 1.35 -11.86 -9.39
N LYS A 45 0.22 -12.19 -10.02
CA LYS A 45 -0.90 -11.24 -10.16
C LYS A 45 -1.42 -10.85 -8.77
N GLN A 46 -1.43 -9.55 -8.48
CA GLN A 46 -2.00 -9.03 -7.24
C GLN A 46 -3.51 -8.89 -7.39
N PHE A 47 -4.26 -9.60 -6.55
CA PHE A 47 -5.71 -9.51 -6.51
C PHE A 47 -6.14 -8.43 -5.52
N LEU A 48 -6.91 -7.45 -5.99
CA LEU A 48 -7.59 -6.51 -5.12
C LEU A 48 -8.71 -7.25 -4.39
N GLN A 49 -8.69 -7.20 -3.06
CA GLN A 49 -9.67 -7.84 -2.19
C GLN A 49 -10.20 -6.81 -1.21
N TYR A 50 -11.51 -6.82 -0.98
CA TYR A 50 -12.14 -5.99 0.04
C TYR A 50 -12.12 -6.72 1.38
N THR A 51 -11.80 -5.99 2.44
CA THR A 51 -11.74 -6.54 3.81
C THR A 51 -13.09 -7.05 4.31
N THR A 52 -14.19 -6.50 3.79
CA THR A 52 -15.57 -6.86 4.18
C THR A 52 -16.03 -8.19 3.60
N THR A 53 -15.57 -8.58 2.41
CA THR A 53 -16.08 -9.76 1.70
C THR A 53 -15.05 -10.88 1.50
N SER A 54 -13.76 -10.62 1.72
CA SER A 54 -12.72 -11.65 1.57
C SER A 54 -12.53 -12.47 2.85
N PRO A 55 -12.82 -13.79 2.83
CA PRO A 55 -12.56 -14.67 3.97
C PRO A 55 -11.06 -14.78 4.28
N VAL A 56 -10.21 -14.68 3.25
CA VAL A 56 -8.74 -14.70 3.43
C VAL A 56 -8.27 -13.48 4.21
N MET A 57 -8.82 -12.30 3.91
CA MET A 57 -8.48 -11.07 4.64
C MET A 57 -9.02 -11.09 6.06
N GLN A 58 -10.27 -11.51 6.24
CA GLN A 58 -10.90 -11.70 7.56
C GLN A 58 -10.09 -12.64 8.46
N LYS A 59 -9.65 -13.80 7.93
CA LYS A 59 -8.76 -14.73 8.64
C LYS A 59 -7.43 -14.08 9.04
N ARG A 60 -6.80 -13.30 8.16
CA ARG A 60 -5.55 -12.59 8.47
C ARG A 60 -5.72 -11.51 9.55
N LEU A 61 -6.91 -10.91 9.62
CA LEU A 61 -7.27 -9.90 10.59
C LEU A 61 -7.78 -10.51 11.92
N GLY A 62 -7.90 -11.83 12.02
CA GLY A 62 -8.40 -12.51 13.22
C GLY A 62 -9.91 -12.31 13.45
N VAL A 63 -10.66 -11.98 12.42
CA VAL A 63 -12.12 -11.76 12.47
C VAL A 63 -12.80 -12.83 11.62
N GLY A 64 -13.04 -14.00 12.17
CA GLY A 64 -13.67 -15.11 11.45
C GLY A 64 -13.75 -16.39 12.25
#